data_AF-A0A968R449-F1
#
_entry.id   AF-A0A968R449-F1
#
_cell.length_a   1.000
_cell.length_b   1.000
_cell.length_c   1.000
_cell.angle_alpha   90.00
_cell.angle_beta   90.00
_cell.angle_gamma   90.00
#
_symmetry.space_group_name_H-M   'P 1'
#
loop_
_entity.id
_entity.type
_entity.pdbx_description
1 polymer ?
#
loop_
_entity_poly.entity_id
_entity_poly.type
_entity_poly.pdbx_seq_one_letter_code
_entity_poly.pdbx_strand_id
1 'polypeptide(L)'
;MRRLVIRVQVRRNRSTISKVADRTNLLSLNAPIEAEKAGEYGLGFAVVAREIRRLADQTAVATLDIEGMVRDMQSSVAAGVMEMDKFTKKFLIALKKLRASALSLSKLSTKFRVSPPL
;
A
#
# COMPACT_ATOMS: atom_id res chain seq x y z
N MET A 1 -16.00 -2.33 -5.34
CA MET A 1 -15.34 -3.66 -5.33
C MET A 1 -13.81 -3.62 -5.49
N ARG A 2 -13.20 -2.88 -6.45
CA ARG A 2 -11.74 -2.92 -6.69
C ARG A 2 -10.82 -2.53 -5.51
N ARG A 3 -11.24 -1.59 -4.64
CA ARG A 3 -10.50 -1.20 -3.40
C ARG A 3 -10.52 -2.25 -2.28
N LEU A 4 -11.42 -3.23 -2.35
CA LEU A 4 -11.57 -4.25 -1.30
C LEU A 4 -10.60 -5.42 -1.52
N VAL A 5 -10.37 -5.78 -2.79
CA VAL A 5 -9.53 -6.94 -3.18
C VAL A 5 -8.06 -6.73 -2.81
N ILE A 6 -7.50 -5.54 -3.06
CA ILE A 6 -6.09 -5.23 -2.72
C ILE A 6 -5.87 -5.27 -1.20
N ARG A 7 -6.82 -4.77 -0.39
CA ARG A 7 -6.73 -4.81 1.08
C ARG A 7 -6.76 -6.22 1.65
N VAL A 8 -7.51 -7.14 1.03
CA VAL A 8 -7.65 -8.53 1.51
C VAL A 8 -6.41 -9.36 1.16
N GLN A 9 -5.83 -9.17 -0.03
CA GLN A 9 -4.71 -10.01 -0.50
C GLN A 9 -3.43 -9.78 0.32
N VAL A 10 -3.10 -8.52 0.64
CA VAL A 10 -1.92 -8.17 1.46
C VAL A 10 -2.04 -8.70 2.89
N ARG A 11 -3.24 -8.62 3.49
CA ARG A 11 -3.48 -9.12 4.85
C ARG A 11 -3.26 -10.63 4.98
N ARG A 12 -3.59 -11.39 3.93
CA ARG A 12 -3.42 -12.85 3.90
C ARG A 12 -1.94 -13.28 3.92
N ASN A 13 -1.09 -12.61 3.14
CA ASN A 13 0.34 -12.93 3.10
C ASN A 13 1.06 -12.59 4.42
N ARG A 14 0.66 -11.50 5.09
CA ARG A 14 1.23 -11.09 6.39
C ARG A 14 1.02 -12.15 7.48
N SER A 15 -0.19 -12.71 7.56
CA SER A 15 -0.51 -13.78 8.51
C SER A 15 0.39 -15.00 8.31
N THR A 16 0.68 -15.36 7.06
CA THR A 16 1.46 -16.57 6.77
C THR A 16 2.93 -16.39 7.14
N ILE A 17 3.53 -15.25 6.81
CA ILE A 17 4.96 -15.02 7.08
C ILE A 17 5.22 -14.90 8.58
N SER A 18 4.38 -14.19 9.33
CA SER A 18 4.49 -14.12 10.80
C SER A 18 4.36 -15.50 11.45
N LYS A 19 3.42 -16.34 10.98
CA LYS A 19 3.25 -17.72 11.49
C LYS A 19 4.44 -18.62 11.18
N VAL A 20 5.10 -18.42 10.04
CA VAL A 20 6.34 -19.13 9.70
C VAL A 20 7.47 -18.67 10.60
N ALA A 21 7.63 -17.36 10.82
CA ALA A 21 8.64 -16.82 11.73
C ALA A 21 8.45 -17.34 13.17
N ASP A 22 7.21 -17.35 13.69
CA ASP A 22 6.91 -17.86 15.03
C ASP A 22 7.20 -19.37 15.16
N ARG A 23 6.86 -20.17 14.14
CA ARG A 23 7.19 -21.61 14.12
C ARG A 23 8.69 -21.86 14.02
N THR A 24 9.40 -21.08 13.20
CA THR A 24 10.86 -21.20 13.08
C THR A 24 11.55 -20.77 14.38
N ASN A 25 11.04 -19.74 15.07
CA ASN A 25 11.54 -19.34 16.39
C ASN A 25 11.37 -20.47 17.42
N LEU A 26 10.18 -21.10 17.49
CA LEU A 26 9.92 -22.25 18.36
C LEU A 26 10.78 -23.49 18.01
N LEU A 27 10.97 -23.80 16.73
CA LEU A 27 11.87 -24.87 16.30
C LEU A 27 13.33 -24.57 16.70
N SER A 28 13.76 -23.31 16.58
CA SER A 28 15.13 -22.91 16.94
C SER A 28 15.39 -22.94 18.44
N LEU A 29 14.35 -22.81 19.26
CA LEU A 29 14.41 -22.91 20.72
C LEU A 29 14.61 -24.35 21.20
N ASN A 30 14.09 -25.34 20.46
CA ASN A 30 14.21 -26.76 20.80
C ASN A 30 15.52 -27.39 20.29
N ALA A 31 16.16 -26.79 19.29
CA ALA A 31 17.36 -27.35 18.65
C ALA A 31 18.62 -27.40 19.54
N PRO A 32 18.90 -26.44 20.45
CA PRO A 32 20.03 -26.54 21.38
C PRO A 32 19.89 -27.67 22.39
N ILE A 33 18.67 -27.96 22.86
CA ILE A 33 18.38 -29.05 23.81
C ILE A 33 18.71 -30.40 23.16
N GLU A 34 18.30 -30.57 21.90
CA GLU A 34 18.56 -31.82 21.18
C GLU A 34 19.99 -31.95 20.66
N ALA A 35 20.71 -30.83 20.50
CA ALA A 35 22.15 -30.79 20.28
C ALA A 35 22.94 -31.22 21.53
N GLU A 36 22.55 -30.76 22.72
CA GLU A 36 23.17 -31.18 23.99
C GLU A 36 23.01 -32.69 24.23
N LYS A 37 21.86 -33.24 23.81
CA LYS A 37 21.54 -34.69 23.84
C LYS A 37 22.35 -35.54 22.85
N ALA A 38 22.95 -34.94 21.83
CA ALA A 38 23.66 -35.62 20.74
C ALA A 38 25.19 -35.69 20.91
N GLY A 39 25.75 -35.13 21.99
CA GLY A 39 27.19 -35.18 22.27
C GLY A 39 28.02 -34.42 21.21
N GLU A 40 29.15 -34.98 20.75
CA GLU A 40 30.03 -34.32 19.76
C GLU A 40 29.32 -33.99 18.42
N TYR A 41 28.32 -34.78 18.03
CA TYR A 41 27.51 -34.52 16.83
C TYR A 41 26.56 -33.31 16.98
N GLY A 42 26.30 -32.89 18.23
CA GLY A 42 25.48 -31.73 18.55
C GLY A 42 26.15 -30.38 18.29
N LEU A 43 27.49 -30.33 18.26
CA LEU A 43 28.23 -29.08 18.04
C LEU A 43 27.96 -28.49 16.65
N GLY A 44 27.91 -29.34 15.61
CA GLY A 44 27.54 -28.92 14.26
C GLY A 44 26.07 -28.50 14.15
N PHE A 45 25.17 -29.26 14.79
CA PHE A 45 23.74 -28.91 14.85
C PHE A 45 23.47 -27.60 15.58
N ALA A 46 24.21 -27.28 16.63
CA ALA A 46 24.10 -26.03 17.35
C ALA A 46 24.50 -24.81 16.49
N VAL A 47 25.49 -24.95 15.61
CA VAL A 47 25.88 -23.90 14.65
C VAL A 47 24.77 -23.68 13.62
N VAL A 48 24.24 -24.75 13.04
CA VAL A 48 23.13 -24.69 12.06
C VAL A 48 21.88 -24.09 12.69
N ALA A 49 21.53 -24.48 13.92
CA ALA A 49 20.39 -23.94 14.65
C ALA A 49 20.51 -22.43 14.92
N ARG A 50 21.72 -21.96 15.30
CA ARG A 50 21.98 -20.52 15.47
C ARG A 50 21.81 -19.76 14.16
N GLU A 51 22.28 -20.30 13.06
CA GLU A 51 22.17 -19.65 11.75
C GLU A 51 20.71 -19.61 11.25
N ILE A 52 19.94 -20.68 11.47
CA ILE A 52 18.50 -20.69 11.19
C ILE A 52 17.78 -19.61 12.02
N ARG A 53 18.12 -19.46 13.31
CA ARG A 53 17.55 -18.39 14.15
C ARG A 53 17.90 -17.00 13.61
N ARG A 54 19.17 -16.78 13.26
CA ARG A 54 19.64 -15.53 12.69
C ARG A 54 18.90 -15.16 11.40
N LEU A 55 18.70 -16.13 10.51
CA LEU A 55 17.95 -15.94 9.27
C LEU A 55 16.45 -15.70 9.53
N ALA A 56 15.87 -16.38 10.52
CA ALA A 56 14.48 -16.15 10.93
C ALA A 56 14.28 -14.73 11.47
N ASP A 57 15.17 -14.26 12.33
CA ASP A 57 15.15 -12.89 12.87
C ASP A 57 15.29 -11.86 11.74
N GLN A 58 16.23 -12.06 10.82
CA GLN A 58 16.39 -11.19 9.64
C GLN A 58 15.14 -11.18 8.75
N THR A 59 14.52 -12.34 8.55
CA THR A 59 13.28 -12.47 7.78
C THR A 59 12.14 -11.73 8.47
N ALA A 60 12.04 -11.81 9.80
CA ALA A 60 11.03 -11.10 10.58
C ALA A 60 11.18 -9.58 10.45
N VAL A 61 12.41 -9.06 10.57
CA VAL A 61 12.69 -7.63 10.38
C VAL A 61 12.34 -7.17 8.96
N ALA A 62 12.83 -7.87 7.93
CA ALA A 62 12.52 -7.54 6.55
C ALA A 62 11.01 -7.56 6.25
N THR A 63 10.26 -8.46 6.90
CA THR A 63 8.80 -8.53 6.78
C THR A 63 8.12 -7.29 7.39
N LEU A 64 8.61 -6.80 8.54
CA LEU A 64 8.11 -5.56 9.15
C LEU A 64 8.40 -4.34 8.28
N ASP A 65 9.57 -4.28 7.65
CA ASP A 65 9.93 -3.20 6.72
C ASP A 65 9.02 -3.21 5.49
N ILE A 66 8.77 -4.39 4.90
CA ILE A 66 7.81 -4.54 3.80
C ILE A 66 6.41 -4.10 4.24
N GLU A 67 6.01 -4.37 5.48
CA GLU A 67 4.73 -3.88 6.00
C GLU A 67 4.67 -2.35 6.07
N GLY A 68 5.74 -1.71 6.53
CA GLY A 68 5.88 -0.24 6.48
C GLY A 68 5.69 0.28 5.07
N MET A 69 6.48 -0.21 4.12
CA MET A 69 6.42 0.21 2.72
C MET A 69 5.03 0.03 2.09
N VAL A 70 4.35 -1.09 2.38
CA VAL A 70 3.00 -1.33 1.85
C VAL A 70 1.98 -0.37 2.47
N ARG A 71 2.10 -0.03 3.76
CA ARG A 71 1.23 0.98 4.40
C ARG A 71 1.43 2.37 3.78
N ASP A 72 2.66 2.74 3.49
CA ASP A 72 2.98 4.04 2.86
C ASP A 72 2.45 4.11 1.43
N MET A 73 2.61 3.02 0.67
CA MET A 73 2.04 2.90 -0.67
C MET A 73 0.51 3.01 -0.65
N GLN A 74 -0.16 2.34 0.30
CA GLN A 74 -1.62 2.44 0.46
C GLN A 74 -2.07 3.87 0.78
N SER A 75 -1.34 4.55 1.66
CA SER A 75 -1.61 5.94 2.03
C SER A 75 -1.45 6.87 0.83
N SER A 76 -0.39 6.68 0.04
CA SER A 76 -0.12 7.44 -1.18
C SER A 76 -1.21 7.25 -2.23
N VAL A 77 -1.65 6.01 -2.44
CA VAL A 77 -2.77 5.70 -3.35
C VAL A 77 -4.07 6.35 -2.86
N ALA A 78 -4.35 6.31 -1.55
CA ALA A 78 -5.54 6.94 -1.00
C ALA A 78 -5.53 8.46 -1.21
N ALA A 79 -4.38 9.11 -0.97
CA ALA A 79 -4.17 10.53 -1.24
C ALA A 79 -4.37 10.87 -2.73
N GLY A 80 -3.79 10.08 -3.63
CA GLY A 80 -3.95 10.27 -5.08
C GLY A 80 -5.42 10.24 -5.52
N VAL A 81 -6.23 9.33 -4.98
CA VAL A 81 -7.66 9.31 -5.31
C VAL A 81 -8.43 10.49 -4.72
N MET A 82 -8.07 10.96 -3.52
CA MET A 82 -8.69 12.18 -2.97
C MET A 82 -8.39 13.39 -3.85
N GLU A 83 -7.16 13.50 -4.38
CA GLU A 83 -6.82 14.56 -5.32
C GLU A 83 -7.57 14.42 -6.65
N MET A 84 -7.79 13.20 -7.15
CA MET A 84 -8.62 12.98 -8.35
C MET A 84 -10.09 13.38 -8.14
N ASP A 85 -10.65 13.14 -6.95
CA ASP A 85 -12.01 13.62 -6.61
C ASP A 85 -12.08 15.15 -6.56
N LYS A 86 -11.09 15.80 -5.92
CA LYS A 86 -10.98 17.26 -5.91
C LYS A 86 -10.83 17.83 -7.33
N PHE A 87 -9.98 17.20 -8.16
CA PHE A 87 -9.79 17.59 -9.55
C PHE A 87 -11.11 17.51 -10.33
N THR A 88 -11.84 16.40 -10.19
CA THR A 88 -13.15 16.22 -10.84
C THR A 88 -14.13 17.31 -10.42
N LYS A 89 -14.22 17.64 -9.13
CA LYS A 89 -15.07 18.73 -8.63
C LYS A 89 -14.67 20.09 -9.22
N LYS A 90 -13.37 20.41 -9.24
CA LYS A 90 -12.85 21.65 -9.85
C LYS A 90 -13.17 21.71 -11.34
N PHE A 91 -13.02 20.60 -12.04
CA PHE A 91 -13.33 20.49 -13.47
C PHE A 91 -14.81 20.75 -13.75
N LEU A 92 -15.73 20.16 -12.96
CA LEU A 92 -17.17 20.43 -13.08
C LEU A 92 -17.51 21.91 -12.84
N ILE A 93 -16.88 22.55 -11.86
CA ILE A 93 -17.05 23.99 -11.62
C ILE A 93 -16.54 24.80 -12.81
N ALA A 94 -15.38 24.45 -13.36
CA ALA A 94 -14.82 25.12 -14.53
C ALA A 94 -15.75 25.00 -15.75
N LEU A 95 -16.32 23.82 -16.01
CA LEU A 95 -17.31 23.63 -17.08
C LEU A 95 -18.56 24.49 -16.88
N LYS A 96 -19.06 24.62 -15.64
CA LYS A 96 -20.18 25.53 -15.34
C LYS A 96 -19.83 26.99 -15.66
N LYS A 97 -18.64 27.45 -15.29
CA LYS A 97 -18.16 28.80 -15.60
C LYS A 97 -18.04 29.03 -17.10
N LEU A 98 -17.43 28.09 -17.84
CA LEU A 98 -17.30 28.16 -19.29
C LEU A 98 -18.67 28.27 -19.98
N ARG A 99 -19.65 27.47 -19.55
CA ARG A 99 -21.03 27.55 -20.07
C ARG A 99 -21.67 28.91 -19.81
N ALA A 100 -21.49 29.47 -18.61
CA ALA A 100 -22.02 30.79 -18.28
C ALA A 100 -21.40 31.90 -19.14
N SER A 101 -20.08 31.84 -19.39
CA SER A 101 -19.40 32.76 -20.31
C SER A 101 -19.91 32.63 -21.74
N ALA A 102 -20.08 31.40 -22.24
CA ALA A 102 -20.62 31.16 -23.59
C ALA A 102 -22.03 31.74 -23.78
N LEU A 103 -22.92 31.58 -22.78
CA LEU A 103 -24.25 32.19 -22.77
C LEU A 103 -24.20 33.72 -22.72
N SER A 104 -23.23 34.30 -22.03
CA SER A 104 -23.06 35.75 -21.97
C SER A 104 -22.58 36.32 -23.30
N LEU A 105 -21.65 35.63 -23.96
CA LEU A 105 -21.18 35.98 -25.31
C LEU A 105 -22.30 35.88 -26.34
N SER A 106 -23.14 34.83 -26.29
CA SER A 106 -24.27 34.70 -27.21
C SER A 106 -25.32 35.80 -27.02
N LYS A 107 -25.56 36.23 -25.77
CA LYS A 107 -26.42 37.40 -25.49
C LYS A 107 -25.83 38.69 -26.07
N LEU A 108 -24.53 38.90 -25.93
CA LEU A 108 -23.84 40.09 -26.44
C LEU A 108 -23.90 40.16 -27.98
N SER A 109 -23.60 39.04 -28.67
CA SER A 109 -23.66 38.98 -30.14
C SER A 109 -25.07 39.19 -30.67
N THR A 110 -26.08 38.65 -29.98
CA THR A 110 -27.50 38.87 -30.34
C THR A 110 -27.87 40.34 -30.20
N LYS A 111 -27.47 41.00 -29.10
CA LYS A 111 -27.72 42.44 -28.86
C LYS A 111 -27.08 43.34 -29.92
N PHE A 112 -25.88 42.99 -30.40
CA PHE A 112 -25.18 43.74 -31.45
C PHE A 112 -25.87 43.61 -32.82
N ARG A 113 -26.45 42.45 -33.11
CA ARG A 113 -27.13 42.17 -34.39
C ARG A 113 -28.50 42.87 -34.54
N VAL A 114 -29.14 43.27 -33.44
CA VAL A 114 -30.44 43.97 -33.45
C VAL A 114 -30.34 45.48 -33.23
N SER A 115 -29.12 46.04 -33.12
CA SER A 115 -28.95 47.51 -33.07
C SER A 115 -28.99 48.09 -34.49
N PRO A 116 -29.88 49.04 -34.80
CA PRO A 116 -29.95 49.63 -36.14
C PRO A 116 -28.66 50.39 -36.48
N PRO A 117 -28.17 50.37 -37.72
CA PRO A 117 -27.18 51.34 -38.15
C PRO A 117 -27.78 52.75 -38.06
N LEU A 118 -27.00 53.68 -37.47
CA LEU A 118 -27.33 55.10 -37.39
C LEU A 118 -27.49 55.72 -38.78
#